data_AF-A0A0L6CPH3-F1
#
_entry.id   AF-A0A0L6CPH3-F1
#
_cell.length_a   1.000
_cell.length_b   1.000
_cell.length_c   1.000
_cell.angle_alpha   90.00
_cell.angle_beta   90.00
_cell.angle_gamma   90.00
#
_symmetry.space_group_name_H-M   'P 1'
#
loop_
_entity.id
_entity.type
_entity.pdbx_description
1 polymer ?
#
loop_
_entity_poly.entity_id
_entity_poly.type
_entity_poly.pdbx_seq_one_letter_code
_entity_poly.pdbx_strand_id
1 'polypeptide(L)'
;MTDRAGTGGSPVAVRPPATGLRRHVRNAAGFALVWGASKVPHRVSFVRSAGIPRTGPVLVVANHLSMTEALALARTVIGHRRFPHALAMAEVFSWPVVGWLARQTGQIPVHRGTEAAAHALEVAAARLEHGQVVVIYPEGRLTREPDLRPGPGKTGAARLALNHPHVPVVPVGMWGPRPGSRHIWHRHRAHLVVGDPIDLTRWANRGNDTAAVAEATAAIMAAITALVETARGAPFDTSGAGADLTPPPRSTSN
;
A
#
# COMPACT_ATOMS: atom_id res chain seq x y z
N MET A 1 -1.87 16.79 -44.99
CA MET A 1 -0.78 15.89 -44.55
C MET A 1 0.21 16.75 -43.79
N THR A 2 -0.04 16.95 -42.50
CA THR A 2 0.86 17.69 -41.61
C THR A 2 1.07 16.85 -40.36
N ASP A 3 2.29 16.37 -40.26
CA ASP A 3 2.83 15.48 -39.25
C ASP A 3 2.94 16.22 -37.92
N ARG A 4 2.25 15.74 -36.88
CA ARG A 4 2.41 16.22 -35.51
C ARG A 4 3.38 15.28 -34.80
N ALA A 5 4.63 15.70 -34.75
CA ALA A 5 5.67 15.13 -33.92
C ALA A 5 5.17 14.96 -32.48
N GLY A 6 5.15 13.70 -32.03
CA GLY A 6 4.83 13.32 -30.66
C GLY A 6 5.84 13.91 -29.69
N THR A 7 5.35 14.61 -28.67
CA THR A 7 6.15 15.05 -27.54
C THR A 7 6.56 13.84 -26.72
N GLY A 8 7.76 13.32 -26.99
CA GLY A 8 8.44 12.33 -26.17
C GLY A 8 8.61 12.87 -24.75
N GLY A 9 7.87 12.30 -23.81
CA GLY A 9 8.08 12.53 -22.38
C GLY A 9 9.51 12.16 -22.02
N SER A 10 10.26 13.11 -21.49
CA SER A 10 11.64 12.86 -21.03
C SER A 10 11.64 11.79 -19.92
N PRO A 11 12.55 10.81 -19.95
CA PRO A 11 12.64 9.79 -18.91
C PRO A 11 12.91 10.45 -17.55
N VAL A 12 12.03 10.23 -16.58
CA VAL A 12 12.16 10.80 -15.23
C VAL A 12 13.31 10.11 -14.54
N ALA A 13 14.36 10.88 -14.23
CA ALA A 13 15.53 10.42 -13.49
C ALA A 13 15.13 9.88 -12.11
N VAL A 14 14.96 8.57 -12.02
CA VAL A 14 14.92 7.87 -10.74
C VAL A 14 16.29 8.06 -10.13
N ARG A 15 16.35 8.86 -9.07
CA ARG A 15 17.62 9.17 -8.42
C ARG A 15 18.28 7.84 -8.02
N PRO A 16 19.46 7.50 -8.56
CA PRO A 16 20.16 6.28 -8.16
C PRO A 16 20.36 6.30 -6.64
N PRO A 17 20.59 5.13 -5.99
CA PRO A 17 20.93 5.09 -4.58
C PRO A 17 22.03 6.13 -4.31
N ALA A 18 21.71 7.10 -3.46
CA ALA A 18 22.53 8.29 -3.34
C ALA A 18 23.91 7.92 -2.79
N THR A 19 24.97 8.19 -3.53
CA THR A 19 26.33 8.22 -3.00
C THR A 19 26.55 9.59 -2.35
N GLY A 20 26.83 9.61 -1.04
CA GLY A 20 27.23 10.85 -0.34
C GLY A 20 26.78 10.96 1.13
N LEU A 21 27.74 11.28 2.00
CA LEU A 21 27.63 11.40 3.46
C LEU A 21 26.49 12.34 3.92
N ARG A 22 26.29 13.49 3.24
CA ARG A 22 25.30 14.51 3.64
C ARG A 22 23.84 14.08 3.42
N ARG A 23 23.54 13.21 2.45
CA ARG A 23 22.20 12.65 2.25
C ARG A 23 21.96 11.43 3.14
N HIS A 24 22.99 10.65 3.47
CA HIS A 24 22.87 9.58 4.46
C HIS A 24 22.53 10.13 5.84
N VAL A 25 23.12 11.24 6.26
CA VAL A 25 22.75 11.93 7.51
C VAL A 25 21.32 12.46 7.46
N ARG A 26 20.87 13.03 6.33
CA ARG A 26 19.50 13.53 6.18
C ARG A 26 18.45 12.41 6.13
N ASN A 27 18.77 11.30 5.48
CA ASN A 27 17.96 10.08 5.48
C ASN A 27 17.96 9.44 6.87
N ALA A 28 19.08 9.44 7.59
CA ALA A 28 19.16 8.96 8.97
C ALA A 28 18.38 9.86 9.95
N ALA A 29 18.35 11.18 9.73
CA ALA A 29 17.53 12.11 10.50
C ALA A 29 16.03 11.94 10.19
N GLY A 30 15.65 11.79 8.91
CA GLY A 30 14.29 11.43 8.52
C GLY A 30 13.88 10.06 9.05
N PHE A 31 14.81 9.09 9.06
CA PHE A 31 14.65 7.77 9.65
C PHE A 31 14.42 7.87 11.16
N ALA A 32 15.21 8.66 11.88
CA ALA A 32 15.06 8.89 13.31
C ALA A 32 13.73 9.62 13.62
N LEU A 33 13.33 10.58 12.79
CA LEU A 33 12.07 11.32 12.94
C LEU A 33 10.85 10.41 12.70
N VAL A 34 10.83 9.63 11.62
CA VAL A 34 9.76 8.63 11.36
C VAL A 34 9.78 7.53 12.42
N TRP A 35 10.95 7.03 12.79
CA TRP A 35 11.09 6.00 13.81
C TRP A 35 10.55 6.51 15.16
N GLY A 36 10.94 7.71 15.58
CA GLY A 36 10.42 8.38 16.78
C GLY A 36 8.91 8.65 16.69
N ALA A 37 8.46 9.30 15.62
CA ALA A 37 7.05 9.59 15.39
C ALA A 37 6.18 8.32 15.34
N SER A 38 6.68 7.20 14.80
CA SER A 38 5.96 5.92 14.77
C SER A 38 5.88 5.23 16.14
N LYS A 39 6.75 5.58 17.11
CA LYS A 39 6.75 5.02 18.48
C LYS A 39 5.70 5.68 19.38
N VAL A 40 5.36 6.94 19.10
CA VAL A 40 4.58 7.79 20.01
C VAL A 40 3.08 7.44 20.00
N PRO A 41 2.40 7.25 18.86
CA PRO A 41 0.95 7.02 18.82
C PRO A 41 0.52 5.54 18.72
N HIS A 42 1.43 4.57 18.53
CA HIS A 42 1.05 3.18 18.21
C HIS A 42 1.73 2.11 19.08
N ARG A 43 0.94 1.11 19.47
CA ARG A 43 1.39 -0.19 19.96
C ARG A 43 1.11 -1.22 18.86
N VAL A 44 2.11 -1.54 18.05
CA VAL A 44 1.99 -2.58 17.03
C VAL A 44 2.07 -3.94 17.70
N SER A 45 1.06 -4.78 17.50
CA SER A 45 1.03 -6.17 17.91
C SER A 45 1.14 -7.05 16.67
N PHE A 46 2.12 -7.95 16.65
CA PHE A 46 2.25 -8.94 15.58
C PHE A 46 1.48 -10.19 15.99
N VAL A 47 0.59 -10.69 15.11
CA VAL A 47 -0.14 -11.95 15.35
C VAL A 47 0.56 -13.11 14.64
N ARG A 48 1.03 -12.90 13.40
CA ARG A 48 1.88 -13.83 12.64
C ARG A 48 2.78 -13.01 11.71
N SER A 49 4.03 -13.42 11.54
CA SER A 49 4.98 -12.70 10.68
C SER A 49 5.90 -13.66 9.94
N ALA A 50 5.72 -13.78 8.62
CA ALA A 50 6.69 -14.39 7.71
C ALA A 50 7.96 -13.53 7.55
N GLY A 51 7.91 -12.27 7.99
CA GLY A 51 8.99 -11.29 7.89
C GLY A 51 9.07 -10.62 6.52
N ILE A 52 9.77 -9.48 6.46
CA ILE A 52 10.08 -8.77 5.21
C ILE A 52 11.52 -9.11 4.82
N PRO A 53 11.78 -9.51 3.55
CA PRO A 53 13.13 -9.76 3.07
C PRO A 53 14.10 -8.61 3.39
N ARG A 54 15.30 -8.96 3.89
CA ARG A 54 16.30 -7.99 4.37
C ARG A 54 17.10 -7.34 3.24
N THR A 55 17.08 -7.94 2.06
CA THR A 55 17.83 -7.53 0.87
C THR A 55 16.97 -7.75 -0.37
N GLY A 56 17.32 -7.05 -1.46
CA GLY A 56 16.59 -7.15 -2.72
C GLY A 56 15.26 -6.39 -2.73
N PRO A 57 14.61 -6.31 -3.89
CA PRO A 57 13.32 -5.65 -4.03
C PRO A 57 12.23 -6.37 -3.27
N VAL A 58 11.26 -5.61 -2.76
CA VAL A 58 10.04 -6.18 -2.17
C VAL A 58 8.87 -5.27 -2.51
N LEU A 59 7.80 -5.86 -3.03
CA LEU A 59 6.51 -5.19 -3.16
C LEU A 59 5.62 -5.60 -1.99
N VAL A 60 5.39 -4.69 -1.06
CA VAL A 60 4.45 -4.90 0.05
C VAL A 60 3.06 -4.44 -0.37
N VAL A 61 2.07 -5.30 -0.21
CA VAL A 61 0.66 -5.00 -0.50
C VAL A 61 -0.18 -5.12 0.78
N ALA A 62 -0.97 -4.10 1.10
CA ALA A 62 -1.70 -4.06 2.37
C ALA A 62 -3.10 -3.44 2.24
N ASN A 63 -4.02 -3.82 3.12
CA ASN A 63 -5.26 -3.06 3.35
C ASN A 63 -4.99 -1.84 4.25
N HIS A 64 -5.98 -0.96 4.44
CA HIS A 64 -5.81 0.16 5.36
C HIS A 64 -7.11 0.81 5.85
N LEU A 65 -7.32 0.86 7.16
CA LEU A 65 -8.48 1.44 7.85
C LEU A 65 -8.27 2.91 8.25
N SER A 66 -7.05 3.32 8.55
CA SER A 66 -6.75 4.68 9.03
C SER A 66 -5.31 5.08 8.77
N MET A 67 -4.99 6.38 8.64
CA MET A 67 -3.63 6.85 8.34
C MET A 67 -2.54 6.37 9.32
N THR A 68 -2.92 5.99 10.53
CA THR A 68 -2.03 5.52 11.60
C THR A 68 -1.43 4.15 11.33
N GLU A 69 -2.17 3.26 10.68
CA GLU A 69 -1.67 1.95 10.25
C GLU A 69 -0.52 2.09 9.20
N ALA A 70 -0.40 3.20 8.45
CA ALA A 70 0.68 3.41 7.48
C ALA A 70 1.98 3.64 8.24
N LEU A 71 1.89 4.33 9.38
CA LEU A 71 3.00 4.52 10.29
C LEU A 71 3.36 3.19 10.98
N ALA A 72 2.37 2.36 11.32
CA ALA A 72 2.61 1.02 11.88
C ALA A 72 3.31 0.09 10.87
N LEU A 73 2.88 0.08 9.61
CA LEU A 73 3.54 -0.66 8.55
C LEU A 73 4.93 -0.11 8.28
N ALA A 74 5.09 1.22 8.21
CA ALA A 74 6.39 1.83 7.99
C ALA A 74 7.39 1.46 9.09
N ARG A 75 6.94 1.50 10.35
CA ARG A 75 7.71 1.03 11.51
C ARG A 75 8.11 -0.44 11.38
N THR A 76 7.20 -1.28 10.91
CA THR A 76 7.47 -2.71 10.69
C THR A 76 8.59 -2.89 9.68
N VAL A 77 8.47 -2.26 8.50
CA VAL A 77 9.50 -2.29 7.45
C VAL A 77 10.85 -1.77 7.97
N ILE A 78 10.84 -0.67 8.72
CA ILE A 78 12.03 -0.11 9.38
C ILE A 78 12.65 -1.08 10.40
N GLY A 79 11.84 -1.80 11.16
CA GLY A 79 12.29 -2.85 12.08
C GLY A 79 13.07 -3.97 11.38
N HIS A 80 12.76 -4.23 10.10
CA HIS A 80 13.51 -5.15 9.24
C HIS A 80 14.77 -4.52 8.61
N ARG A 81 15.18 -3.32 9.06
CA ARG A 81 16.28 -2.51 8.49
C ARG A 81 16.08 -2.16 7.02
N ARG A 82 14.83 -2.03 6.60
CA ARG A 82 14.43 -1.60 5.26
C ARG A 82 13.74 -0.25 5.34
N PHE A 83 13.55 0.42 4.21
CA PHE A 83 12.83 1.69 4.16
C PHE A 83 11.64 1.60 3.19
N PRO A 84 10.41 1.93 3.63
CA PRO A 84 9.22 1.85 2.78
C PRO A 84 9.07 3.07 1.88
N HIS A 85 8.81 2.84 0.59
CA HIS A 85 8.38 3.84 -0.38
C HIS A 85 6.92 3.58 -0.75
N ALA A 86 5.99 4.22 -0.04
CA ALA A 86 4.57 4.05 -0.24
C ALA A 86 4.03 4.97 -1.34
N LEU A 87 3.08 4.45 -2.10
CA LEU A 87 2.21 5.24 -2.96
C LEU A 87 1.19 5.98 -2.09
N ALA A 88 1.37 7.29 -1.94
CA ALA A 88 0.55 8.16 -1.09
C ALA A 88 -0.22 9.19 -1.93
N MET A 89 -1.39 9.62 -1.46
CA MET A 89 -2.17 10.66 -2.14
C MET A 89 -1.34 11.95 -2.27
N ALA A 90 -1.33 12.55 -3.45
CA ALA A 90 -0.54 13.77 -3.73
C ALA A 90 -0.86 14.92 -2.75
N GLU A 91 -2.10 15.04 -2.27
CA GLU A 91 -2.49 16.05 -1.28
C GLU A 91 -1.70 15.95 0.04
N VAL A 92 -1.29 14.75 0.46
CA VAL A 92 -0.43 14.57 1.66
C VAL A 92 0.88 15.35 1.52
N PHE A 93 1.35 15.55 0.28
CA PHE A 93 2.57 16.29 -0.01
C PHE A 93 2.39 17.80 0.08
N SER A 94 1.17 18.35 0.15
CA SER A 94 0.97 19.80 0.38
C SER A 94 1.05 20.18 1.86
N TRP A 95 0.88 19.22 2.77
CA TRP A 95 0.89 19.48 4.21
C TRP A 95 2.30 19.87 4.68
N PRO A 96 2.48 20.95 5.48
CA PRO A 96 3.80 21.50 5.76
C PRO A 96 4.78 20.50 6.37
N VAL A 97 4.38 19.80 7.43
CA VAL A 97 5.23 18.84 8.15
C VAL A 97 5.20 17.46 7.49
N VAL A 98 4.00 16.93 7.25
CA VAL A 98 3.81 15.57 6.71
C VAL A 98 4.31 15.49 5.28
N GLY A 99 4.02 16.48 4.45
CA GLY A 99 4.49 16.55 3.07
C GLY A 99 5.99 16.78 2.96
N TRP A 100 6.58 17.61 3.84
CA TRP A 100 8.04 17.69 3.94
C TRP A 100 8.65 16.33 4.24
N LEU A 101 8.11 15.60 5.23
CA LEU A 101 8.61 14.29 5.61
C LEU A 101 8.43 13.26 4.49
N ALA A 102 7.28 13.25 3.81
CA ALA A 102 7.01 12.37 2.68
C ALA A 102 8.03 12.58 1.54
N ARG A 103 8.39 13.83 1.24
CA ARG A 103 9.44 14.16 0.25
C ARG A 103 10.83 13.73 0.72
N GLN A 104 11.19 13.97 1.98
CA GLN A 104 12.50 13.58 2.51
C GLN A 104 12.69 12.06 2.51
N THR A 105 11.62 11.33 2.76
CA THR A 105 11.63 9.87 2.86
C THR A 105 11.37 9.18 1.52
N GLY A 106 11.17 9.96 0.45
CA GLY A 106 11.03 9.44 -0.91
C GLY A 106 9.74 8.67 -1.15
N GLN A 107 8.64 9.04 -0.48
CA GLN A 107 7.30 8.52 -0.77
C GLN A 107 6.88 8.93 -2.19
N ILE A 108 5.99 8.15 -2.80
CA ILE A 108 5.60 8.28 -4.20
C ILE A 108 4.23 8.97 -4.28
N PRO A 109 4.12 10.19 -4.81
CA PRO A 109 2.84 10.89 -4.92
C PRO A 109 1.97 10.27 -6.01
N VAL A 110 0.69 10.08 -5.71
CA VAL A 110 -0.32 9.57 -6.65
C VAL A 110 -1.43 10.60 -6.84
N HIS A 111 -1.65 10.97 -8.10
CA HIS A 111 -2.76 11.83 -8.53
C HIS A 111 -3.91 10.94 -9.02
N ARG A 112 -4.89 10.70 -8.15
CA ARG A 112 -6.01 9.78 -8.44
C ARG A 112 -6.87 10.31 -9.58
N GLY A 113 -7.33 9.42 -10.46
CA GLY A 113 -8.23 9.79 -11.56
C GLY A 113 -7.57 10.60 -12.67
N THR A 114 -6.24 10.56 -12.76
CA THR A 114 -5.47 11.25 -13.80
C THR A 114 -4.51 10.26 -14.48
N GLU A 115 -4.04 10.60 -15.67
CA GLU A 115 -3.00 9.85 -16.39
C GLU A 115 -1.70 9.72 -15.56
N ALA A 116 -1.44 10.67 -14.66
CA ALA A 116 -0.30 10.64 -13.74
C ALA A 116 -0.36 9.53 -12.68
N ALA A 117 -1.44 8.74 -12.61
CA ALA A 117 -1.46 7.51 -11.83
C ALA A 117 -0.53 6.43 -12.43
N ALA A 118 -0.35 6.41 -13.77
CA ALA A 118 0.60 5.52 -14.44
C ALA A 118 2.05 5.88 -14.08
N HIS A 119 2.37 7.18 -14.05
CA HIS A 119 3.68 7.69 -13.65
C HIS A 119 4.09 7.22 -12.24
N ALA A 120 3.14 7.12 -11.29
CA ALA A 120 3.46 6.60 -9.96
C ALA A 120 3.91 5.13 -9.97
N LEU A 121 3.38 4.32 -10.90
CA LEU A 121 3.80 2.93 -11.08
C LEU A 121 5.17 2.82 -11.75
N GLU A 122 5.53 3.72 -12.66
CA GLU A 122 6.88 3.80 -13.24
C GLU A 122 7.92 4.13 -12.18
N VAL A 123 7.64 5.12 -11.31
CA VAL A 123 8.51 5.44 -10.18
C VAL A 123 8.62 4.26 -9.22
N ALA A 124 7.52 3.54 -8.98
CA ALA A 124 7.53 2.33 -8.16
C ALA A 124 8.37 1.20 -8.78
N ALA A 125 8.24 0.96 -10.10
CA ALA A 125 9.05 -0.02 -10.83
C ALA A 125 10.54 0.26 -10.66
N ALA A 126 10.96 1.50 -10.92
CA ALA A 126 12.36 1.86 -10.80
C ALA A 126 12.88 1.80 -9.34
N ARG A 127 12.03 2.01 -8.33
CA ARG A 127 12.39 1.76 -6.92
C ARG A 127 12.66 0.27 -6.67
N LEU A 128 11.85 -0.61 -7.25
CA LEU A 128 12.06 -2.06 -7.18
C LEU A 128 13.34 -2.46 -7.91
N GLU A 129 13.61 -1.92 -9.11
CA GLU A 129 14.86 -2.19 -9.83
C GLU A 129 16.12 -1.82 -9.01
N HIS A 130 16.04 -0.78 -8.17
CA HIS A 130 17.10 -0.40 -7.23
C HIS A 130 17.11 -1.24 -5.93
N GLY A 131 16.39 -2.35 -5.87
CA GLY A 131 16.34 -3.25 -4.72
C GLY A 131 15.69 -2.65 -3.48
N GLN A 132 14.76 -1.70 -3.65
CA GLN A 132 14.08 -1.02 -2.54
C GLN A 132 12.72 -1.66 -2.20
N VAL A 133 12.12 -1.24 -1.08
CA VAL A 133 10.79 -1.71 -0.66
C VAL A 133 9.74 -0.70 -1.11
N VAL A 134 8.81 -1.14 -1.96
CA VAL A 134 7.64 -0.37 -2.38
C VAL A 134 6.42 -0.85 -1.61
N VAL A 135 5.57 0.08 -1.16
CA VAL A 135 4.32 -0.24 -0.48
C VAL A 135 3.14 0.27 -1.31
N ILE A 136 2.19 -0.61 -1.62
CA ILE A 136 0.95 -0.25 -2.30
C ILE A 136 -0.25 -0.71 -1.47
N TYR A 137 -1.25 0.17 -1.34
CA TYR A 137 -2.55 -0.18 -0.81
C TYR A 137 -3.51 -0.39 -1.99
N PRO A 138 -3.81 -1.65 -2.39
CA PRO A 138 -4.47 -1.89 -3.67
C PRO A 138 -5.88 -1.28 -3.78
N GLU A 139 -6.60 -1.12 -2.67
CA GLU A 139 -7.89 -0.40 -2.63
C GLU A 139 -7.76 1.06 -3.13
N GLY A 140 -6.58 1.66 -2.96
CA GLY A 140 -6.28 3.04 -3.34
C GLY A 140 -7.03 4.09 -2.52
N ARG A 141 -7.71 3.69 -1.44
CA ARG A 141 -8.42 4.52 -0.45
C ARG A 141 -8.43 3.81 0.90
N LEU A 142 -8.83 4.51 1.95
CA LEU A 142 -9.14 3.84 3.22
C LEU A 142 -10.37 2.95 3.02
N THR A 143 -10.35 1.79 3.67
CA THR A 143 -11.48 0.87 3.73
C THR A 143 -12.67 1.57 4.37
N ARG A 144 -13.83 1.44 3.72
CA ARG A 144 -15.12 2.04 4.15
C ARG A 144 -16.27 1.04 4.10
N GLU A 145 -15.97 -0.23 3.86
CA GLU A 145 -17.00 -1.28 3.86
C GLU A 145 -17.66 -1.34 5.25
N PRO A 146 -18.97 -1.62 5.36
CA PRO A 146 -19.69 -1.59 6.62
C PRO A 146 -19.10 -2.49 7.71
N ASP A 147 -18.60 -3.66 7.32
CA ASP A 147 -17.93 -4.62 8.20
C ASP A 147 -16.40 -4.47 8.21
N LEU A 148 -15.89 -3.43 7.56
CA LEU A 148 -14.47 -3.07 7.45
C LEU A 148 -13.62 -4.13 6.72
N ARG A 149 -14.22 -4.98 5.89
CA ARG A 149 -13.44 -5.86 4.99
C ARG A 149 -12.69 -5.05 3.94
N PRO A 150 -11.52 -5.51 3.46
CA PRO A 150 -10.86 -4.87 2.32
C PRO A 150 -11.82 -4.76 1.13
N GLY A 151 -11.94 -3.56 0.57
CA GLY A 151 -12.79 -3.30 -0.58
C GLY A 151 -12.19 -3.83 -1.90
N PRO A 152 -12.78 -3.48 -3.05
CA PRO A 152 -12.25 -3.91 -4.34
C PRO A 152 -10.85 -3.32 -4.60
N GLY A 153 -9.95 -4.19 -5.07
CA GLY A 153 -8.58 -3.82 -5.43
C GLY A 153 -8.49 -3.16 -6.80
N LYS A 154 -7.59 -2.18 -6.92
CA LYS A 154 -7.15 -1.61 -8.20
C LYS A 154 -6.01 -2.42 -8.78
N THR A 155 -5.87 -2.38 -10.10
CA THR A 155 -4.92 -3.22 -10.85
C THR A 155 -3.44 -2.85 -10.70
N GLY A 156 -3.11 -1.69 -10.11
CA GLY A 156 -1.74 -1.15 -10.13
C GLY A 156 -0.71 -2.07 -9.47
N ALA A 157 -1.05 -2.67 -8.32
CA ALA A 157 -0.17 -3.62 -7.64
C ALA A 157 0.08 -4.89 -8.47
N ALA A 158 -0.99 -5.44 -9.06
CA ALA A 158 -0.89 -6.62 -9.92
C ALA A 158 -0.06 -6.31 -11.17
N ARG A 159 -0.34 -5.22 -11.89
CA ARG A 159 0.45 -4.82 -13.07
C ARG A 159 1.94 -4.69 -12.75
N LEU A 160 2.26 -4.04 -11.63
CA LEU A 160 3.64 -3.89 -11.18
C LEU A 160 4.29 -5.24 -10.90
N ALA A 161 3.60 -6.12 -10.16
CA ALA A 161 4.09 -7.47 -9.83
C ALA A 161 4.29 -8.34 -11.07
N LEU A 162 3.32 -8.38 -11.99
CA LEU A 162 3.39 -9.24 -13.18
C LEU A 162 4.50 -8.79 -14.14
N ASN A 163 4.83 -7.50 -14.20
CA ASN A 163 5.95 -6.98 -14.97
C ASN A 163 7.31 -7.19 -14.27
N HIS A 164 7.33 -7.56 -12.99
CA HIS A 164 8.53 -7.81 -12.20
C HIS A 164 8.42 -9.14 -11.45
N PRO A 165 8.35 -10.29 -12.15
CA PRO A 165 8.07 -11.59 -11.53
C PRO A 165 9.16 -12.06 -10.55
N HIS A 166 10.35 -11.47 -10.60
CA HIS A 166 11.45 -11.73 -9.67
C HIS A 166 11.30 -10.97 -8.33
N VAL A 167 10.34 -10.05 -8.22
CA VAL A 167 10.08 -9.27 -7.01
C VAL A 167 9.07 -10.00 -6.13
N PRO A 168 9.42 -10.38 -4.89
CA PRO A 168 8.48 -10.98 -3.96
C PRO A 168 7.36 -9.99 -3.61
N VAL A 169 6.10 -10.44 -3.73
CA VAL A 169 4.91 -9.69 -3.35
C VAL A 169 4.47 -10.13 -1.95
N VAL A 170 4.74 -9.32 -0.93
CA VAL A 170 4.48 -9.65 0.47
C VAL A 170 3.16 -9.03 0.92
N PRO A 171 2.12 -9.82 1.21
CA PRO A 171 0.85 -9.32 1.70
C PRO A 171 0.92 -9.00 3.20
N VAL A 172 0.23 -7.93 3.59
CA VAL A 172 0.07 -7.53 4.98
C VAL A 172 -1.40 -7.25 5.29
N GLY A 173 -1.93 -7.97 6.28
CA GLY A 173 -3.25 -7.70 6.85
C GLY A 173 -3.11 -6.82 8.10
N MET A 174 -3.88 -5.75 8.15
CA MET A 174 -3.91 -4.80 9.25
C MET A 174 -5.31 -4.66 9.84
N TRP A 175 -5.37 -4.61 11.16
CA TRP A 175 -6.60 -4.40 11.90
C TRP A 175 -6.40 -3.44 13.08
N GLY A 176 -7.00 -2.26 12.94
CA GLY A 176 -7.20 -1.27 14.00
C GLY A 176 -6.19 -0.11 13.96
N PRO A 177 -6.53 1.07 14.52
CA PRO A 177 -7.83 1.45 15.10
C PRO A 177 -8.92 1.67 14.02
N ARG A 178 -10.18 1.44 14.39
CA ARG A 178 -11.33 1.63 13.49
C ARG A 178 -11.48 3.11 13.06
N PRO A 179 -12.05 3.40 11.87
CA PRO A 179 -12.32 4.77 11.43
C PRO A 179 -13.19 5.58 12.43
N GLY A 180 -13.10 6.92 12.44
CA GLY A 180 -14.00 7.82 13.20
C GLY A 180 -13.58 8.13 14.65
N SER A 181 -12.80 7.25 15.23
CA SER A 181 -11.78 7.49 16.25
C SER A 181 -11.15 8.92 16.33
N ARG A 182 -11.45 9.75 17.36
CA ARG A 182 -10.70 10.98 17.79
C ARG A 182 -9.23 10.73 18.23
N HIS A 183 -8.44 10.03 17.43
CA HIS A 183 -7.41 9.09 17.92
C HIS A 183 -5.96 9.39 17.49
N ILE A 184 -5.68 10.56 16.93
CA ILE A 184 -4.30 10.92 16.58
C ILE A 184 -3.40 11.16 17.82
N TRP A 185 -4.00 11.31 19.02
CA TRP A 185 -3.29 11.65 20.26
C TRP A 185 -3.19 10.51 21.29
N HIS A 186 -3.86 9.36 21.09
CA HIS A 186 -3.83 8.24 22.03
C HIS A 186 -3.05 7.04 21.47
N ARG A 187 -2.47 6.21 22.35
CA ARG A 187 -1.74 5.01 21.95
C ARG A 187 -2.73 3.92 21.53
N HIS A 188 -2.79 3.58 20.25
CA HIS A 188 -3.70 2.53 19.76
C HIS A 188 -2.97 1.23 19.46
N ARG A 189 -3.67 0.11 19.68
CA ARG A 189 -3.20 -1.22 19.30
C ARG A 189 -3.62 -1.50 17.85
N ALA A 190 -2.63 -1.67 16.97
CA ALA A 190 -2.84 -2.15 15.62
C ALA A 190 -2.32 -3.59 15.55
N HIS A 191 -3.16 -4.49 15.05
CA HIS A 191 -2.79 -5.88 14.80
C HIS A 191 -2.30 -5.99 13.37
N LEU A 192 -1.06 -6.48 13.20
CA LEU A 192 -0.44 -6.61 11.90
C LEU A 192 -0.01 -8.05 11.68
N VAL A 193 -0.35 -8.57 10.51
CA VAL A 193 0.02 -9.91 10.05
C VAL A 193 0.79 -9.78 8.75
N VAL A 194 2.05 -10.22 8.74
CA VAL A 194 2.86 -10.32 7.51
C VAL A 194 2.75 -11.74 6.99
N GLY A 195 2.19 -11.89 5.80
CA GLY A 195 2.05 -13.18 5.13
C GLY A 195 3.27 -13.55 4.30
N ASP A 196 3.27 -14.81 3.86
CA ASP A 196 4.27 -15.33 2.93
C ASP A 196 4.09 -14.68 1.53
N PRO A 197 5.16 -14.57 0.71
CA PRO A 197 5.04 -14.01 -0.63
C PRO A 197 3.96 -14.72 -1.46
N ILE A 198 3.12 -13.94 -2.15
CA ILE A 198 2.06 -14.49 -3.00
C ILE A 198 2.70 -15.08 -4.25
N ASP A 199 2.38 -16.35 -4.55
CA ASP A 199 2.76 -16.96 -5.81
C ASP A 199 1.90 -16.40 -6.96
N LEU A 200 2.54 -15.57 -7.79
CA LEU A 200 1.94 -15.00 -9.00
C LEU A 200 2.55 -15.58 -10.29
N THR A 201 3.32 -16.67 -10.19
CA THR A 201 4.13 -17.21 -11.29
C THR A 201 3.29 -17.53 -12.53
N ARG A 202 2.06 -18.01 -12.33
CA ARG A 202 1.13 -18.34 -13.44
C ARG A 202 0.74 -17.14 -14.33
N TRP A 203 0.91 -15.91 -13.85
CA TRP A 203 0.64 -14.68 -14.59
C TRP A 203 1.89 -13.86 -14.88
N ALA A 204 3.09 -14.40 -14.64
CA ALA A 204 4.34 -13.70 -14.88
C ALA A 204 4.42 -13.14 -16.31
N ASN A 205 4.92 -11.90 -16.43
CA ASN A 205 5.06 -11.15 -17.68
C ASN A 205 3.74 -10.85 -18.43
N ARG A 206 2.57 -11.05 -17.78
CA ARG A 206 1.25 -10.76 -18.35
C ARG A 206 0.64 -9.46 -17.81
N GLY A 207 1.46 -8.47 -17.47
CA GLY A 207 0.98 -7.18 -16.91
C GLY A 207 0.18 -6.29 -17.87
N ASN A 208 0.19 -6.60 -19.18
CA ASN A 208 -0.64 -5.95 -20.20
C ASN A 208 -1.93 -6.70 -20.52
N ASP A 209 -2.08 -7.93 -20.03
CA ASP A 209 -3.27 -8.75 -20.23
C ASP A 209 -4.28 -8.45 -19.12
N THR A 210 -5.40 -7.85 -19.51
CA THR A 210 -6.47 -7.43 -18.59
C THR A 210 -7.02 -8.59 -17.77
N ALA A 211 -7.15 -9.79 -18.33
CA ALA A 211 -7.68 -10.95 -17.62
C ALA A 211 -6.67 -11.44 -16.56
N ALA A 212 -5.41 -11.62 -16.96
CA ALA A 212 -4.35 -12.02 -16.03
C ALA A 212 -4.17 -11.00 -14.88
N VAL A 213 -4.22 -9.71 -15.20
CA VAL A 213 -4.14 -8.63 -14.20
C VAL A 213 -5.33 -8.66 -13.25
N ALA A 214 -6.55 -8.89 -13.74
CA ALA A 214 -7.74 -8.97 -12.91
C ALA A 214 -7.67 -10.18 -11.95
N GLU A 215 -7.29 -11.35 -12.46
CA GLU A 215 -7.14 -12.56 -11.65
C GLU A 215 -6.01 -12.43 -10.60
N ALA A 216 -4.86 -11.87 -10.98
CA ALA A 216 -3.76 -11.60 -10.05
C ALA A 216 -4.17 -10.57 -8.99
N THR A 217 -4.95 -9.54 -9.36
CA THR A 217 -5.51 -8.57 -8.40
C THR A 217 -6.44 -9.27 -7.41
N ALA A 218 -7.32 -10.16 -7.87
CA ALA A 218 -8.20 -10.93 -7.02
C ALA A 218 -7.41 -11.83 -6.05
N ALA A 219 -6.35 -12.49 -6.51
CA ALA A 219 -5.47 -13.29 -5.66
C ALA A 219 -4.76 -12.46 -4.59
N ILE A 220 -4.24 -11.28 -4.95
CA ILE A 220 -3.65 -10.33 -4.00
C ILE A 220 -4.67 -9.91 -2.94
N MET A 221 -5.88 -9.52 -3.35
CA MET A 221 -6.92 -9.09 -2.43
C MET A 221 -7.39 -10.23 -1.52
N ALA A 222 -7.53 -11.44 -2.05
CA ALA A 222 -7.89 -12.62 -1.26
C ALA A 222 -6.83 -12.92 -0.18
N ALA A 223 -5.54 -12.85 -0.53
CA ALA A 223 -4.45 -13.02 0.42
C ALA A 223 -4.50 -11.94 1.52
N ILE A 224 -4.66 -10.67 1.16
CA ILE A 224 -4.79 -9.56 2.13
C ILE A 224 -5.99 -9.80 3.05
N THR A 225 -7.15 -10.15 2.49
CA THR A 225 -8.37 -10.41 3.26
C THR A 225 -8.14 -11.51 4.29
N ALA A 226 -7.57 -12.66 3.90
CA ALA A 226 -7.25 -13.76 4.82
C ALA A 226 -6.34 -13.32 5.99
N LEU A 227 -5.35 -12.45 5.72
CA LEU A 227 -4.50 -11.89 6.76
C LEU A 227 -5.24 -10.90 7.67
N VAL A 228 -6.21 -10.15 7.15
CA VAL A 228 -7.08 -9.30 7.96
C VAL A 228 -7.97 -10.14 8.89
N GLU A 229 -8.49 -11.27 8.41
CA GLU A 229 -9.23 -12.24 9.25
C GLU A 229 -8.37 -12.73 10.42
N THR A 230 -7.12 -13.07 10.11
CA THR A 230 -6.13 -13.46 11.12
C THR A 230 -5.84 -12.31 12.10
N ALA A 231 -5.67 -11.09 11.59
CA ALA A 231 -5.37 -9.91 12.41
C ALA A 231 -6.52 -9.54 13.37
N ARG A 232 -7.78 -9.73 12.94
CA ARG A 232 -8.96 -9.50 13.78
C ARG A 232 -9.37 -10.70 14.64
N GLY A 233 -8.90 -11.90 14.31
CA GLY A 233 -9.17 -13.14 15.04
C GLY A 233 -10.51 -13.81 14.69
N ALA A 234 -11.11 -13.50 13.54
CA ALA A 234 -12.38 -14.08 13.09
C ALA A 234 -12.45 -14.04 11.54
N PRO A 235 -13.25 -14.90 10.87
CA PRO A 235 -13.55 -14.83 9.43
C PRO A 235 -14.71 -13.89 9.10
N PHE A 236 -14.78 -13.38 7.86
CA PHE A 236 -15.75 -12.38 7.43
C PHE A 236 -17.00 -13.14 7.07
N ASP A 237 -18.16 -12.58 7.35
CA ASP A 237 -19.39 -13.26 6.97
C ASP A 237 -19.52 -13.29 5.44
N THR A 238 -19.52 -14.49 4.87
CA THR A 238 -19.74 -14.72 3.44
C THR A 238 -21.22 -14.65 3.06
N SER A 239 -22.13 -14.68 4.05
CA SER A 239 -23.58 -14.72 3.85
C SER A 239 -24.18 -13.42 3.30
N GLY A 240 -23.42 -12.32 3.32
CA GLY A 240 -23.83 -11.01 2.80
C GLY A 240 -23.41 -10.71 1.36
N ALA A 241 -22.73 -11.63 0.66
CA ALA A 241 -22.29 -11.40 -0.73
C ALA A 241 -23.41 -11.56 -1.78
N GLY A 242 -24.64 -11.87 -1.36
CA GLY A 242 -25.77 -12.09 -2.27
C GLY A 242 -27.15 -12.11 -1.62
N ALA A 243 -27.35 -11.46 -0.46
CA ALA A 243 -28.65 -11.42 0.21
C ALA A 243 -29.36 -10.09 -0.05
N ASP A 244 -30.27 -10.15 -1.03
CA ASP A 244 -31.54 -9.44 -1.09
C ASP A 244 -31.54 -7.89 -1.10
N LEU A 245 -31.59 -7.32 -2.31
CA LEU A 245 -31.94 -5.92 -2.56
C LEU A 245 -33.47 -5.70 -2.63
N THR A 246 -34.27 -6.45 -1.86
CA THR A 246 -35.68 -6.11 -1.71
C THR A 246 -35.79 -4.89 -0.79
N PRO A 247 -36.17 -3.70 -1.29
CA PRO A 247 -36.40 -2.56 -0.41
C PRO A 247 -37.57 -2.89 0.54
N PRO A 248 -37.54 -2.41 1.79
CA PRO A 248 -38.64 -2.62 2.72
C PRO A 248 -39.94 -2.08 2.10
N PRO A 249 -41.09 -2.75 2.30
CA PRO A 249 -42.37 -2.28 1.78
C PRO A 249 -42.62 -0.87 2.33
N ARG A 250 -42.95 0.07 1.44
CA ARG A 250 -43.28 1.44 1.82
C ARG A 250 -44.50 1.37 2.74
N SER A 251 -44.37 1.92 3.95
CA SER A 251 -45.52 2.08 4.84
C SER A 251 -46.53 3.00 4.15
N THR A 252 -47.67 2.47 3.76
CA THR A 252 -48.86 3.27 3.49
C THR A 252 -49.39 3.73 4.84
N SER A 253 -49.11 4.99 5.19
CA SER A 253 -49.87 5.68 6.24
C SER A 253 -51.29 5.88 5.74
N ASN A 254 -52.25 5.35 6.48
CA ASN A 254 -53.66 5.71 6.41
C ASN A 254 -53.88 6.98 7.24
#